data_AF-A0A091LKE8-F1
#
_entry.id   AF-A0A091LKE8-F1
#
_cell.length_a   1.000
_cell.length_b   1.000
_cell.length_c   1.000
_cell.angle_alpha   90.00
_cell.angle_beta   90.00
_cell.angle_gamma   90.00
#
_symmetry.space_group_name_H-M   'P 1'
#
loop_
_entity.id
_entity.type
_entity.pdbx_description
1 polymer ?
#
loop_
_entity_poly.entity_id
_entity_poly.type
_entity_poly.pdbx_seq_one_letter_code
_entity_poly.pdbx_strand_id
1 'polypeptide(L)' 'LIKILTNSNLPEEELDFFEILRLFFPVIYDVKYLMKSCKNLKGGLQEVAEQLELERIGPQHQAGSDSLLTGMAFFKMREV' A
#
# COMPACT_ATOMS: atom_id res chain seq x y z
N LEU A 1 -9.15 -5.17 -6.02
CA LEU A 1 -10.03 -5.87 -5.06
C LEU A 1 -11.50 -5.54 -5.26
N ILE A 2 -11.92 -4.26 -5.26
CA ILE A 2 -13.33 -3.87 -5.43
C ILE A 2 -14.02 -4.52 -6.64
N LYS A 3 -13.42 -4.46 -7.84
CA LYS A 3 -13.95 -5.15 -9.04
C LYS A 3 -14.25 -6.64 -8.83
N ILE A 4 -13.39 -7.35 -8.08
CA ILE A 4 -13.57 -8.79 -7.80
C ILE A 4 -14.70 -8.98 -6.79
N LEU A 5 -14.75 -8.15 -5.75
CA LEU A 5 -15.75 -8.23 -4.68
C LEU A 5 -17.15 -7.86 -5.16
N THR A 6 -17.27 -6.92 -6.09
CA THR A 6 -18.56 -6.46 -6.65
C THR A 6 -18.99 -7.24 -7.89
N ASN A 7 -18.07 -7.98 -8.52
CA ASN A 7 -18.27 -8.66 -9.80
C ASN A 7 -18.98 -7.79 -10.86
N SER A 8 -18.66 -6.50 -10.88
CA SER A 8 -19.28 -5.48 -11.72
C SER A 8 -18.21 -4.53 -12.25
N ASN A 9 -18.56 -3.71 -13.24
CA ASN A 9 -17.70 -2.60 -13.64
C ASN A 9 -17.49 -1.65 -12.45
N LEU A 10 -16.32 -1.02 -12.40
CA LEU A 10 -16.08 0.02 -11.39
C LEU A 10 -16.99 1.23 -11.70
N PRO A 11 -17.40 2.00 -10.66
CA PRO A 11 -18.10 3.26 -10.88
C PRO A 11 -17.32 4.19 -11.82
N GLU A 12 -18.05 4.99 -12.61
CA GLU A 12 -17.45 5.95 -13.55
C GLU A 12 -16.85 7.15 -12.80
N GLU A 13 -17.50 7.56 -11.72
CA GLU A 13 -17.06 8.66 -10.88
C GLU A 13 -16.19 8.19 -9.70
N GLU A 14 -15.14 8.95 -9.42
CA GLU A 14 -14.18 8.63 -8.35
C GLU A 14 -14.82 8.62 -6.96
N LEU A 15 -15.75 9.54 -6.70
CA LEU A 15 -16.45 9.65 -5.41
C LEU A 15 -17.26 8.37 -5.11
N ASP A 16 -18.03 7.89 -6.10
CA ASP A 16 -18.83 6.66 -5.99
C ASP A 16 -17.93 5.44 -5.75
N PHE A 17 -16.75 5.41 -6.38
CA PHE A 17 -15.75 4.37 -6.09
C PHE A 17 -15.30 4.42 -4.63
N PHE A 18 -15.02 5.59 -4.07
CA PHE A 18 -14.59 5.73 -2.68
C PHE A 18 -15.68 5.39 -1.67
N GLU A 19 -16.96 5.65 -1.99
CA GLU A 19 -18.08 5.22 -1.15
C GLU A 19 -18.09 3.69 -1.00
N ILE A 20 -18.02 2.96 -2.12
CA ILE A 20 -17.96 1.49 -2.10
C ILE A 20 -16.66 1.00 -1.44
N LEU A 21 -15.53 1.63 -1.74
CA LEU A 21 -14.23 1.26 -1.17
C LEU A 21 -14.27 1.27 0.36
N ARG A 22 -14.87 2.29 0.96
CA ARG A 22 -14.96 2.46 2.43
C ARG A 22 -15.90 1.46 3.09
N LEU A 23 -16.86 0.89 2.35
CA LEU A 23 -17.71 -0.20 2.86
C LEU A 23 -16.90 -1.50 3.02
N PHE A 24 -16.05 -1.83 2.04
CA PHE A 24 -15.23 -3.05 2.08
C PHE A 24 -13.96 -2.90 2.91
N PHE A 25 -13.35 -1.72 2.87
CA PHE A 25 -12.08 -1.40 3.54
C PHE A 25 -12.24 -0.10 4.33
N PRO A 26 -12.86 -0.14 5.53
CA PRO A 26 -13.12 1.07 6.33
C PRO A 26 -11.85 1.80 6.78
N VAL A 27 -10.73 1.08 6.85
CA VAL A 27 -9.41 1.60 7.22
C VAL A 27 -8.41 1.20 6.16
N ILE A 28 -7.84 2.20 5.47
CA ILE A 28 -6.78 2.00 4.48
C ILE A 28 -5.63 2.96 4.81
N TYR A 29 -4.43 2.40 4.86
CA TYR A 29 -3.20 3.17 4.90
C TYR A 29 -2.44 2.92 3.59
N ASP A 30 -2.30 3.97 2.79
CA ASP A 30 -1.39 3.95 1.66
C ASP A 30 0.01 4.32 2.17
N VAL A 31 0.90 3.34 2.22
CA VAL A 31 2.29 3.52 2.68
C VAL A 31 2.99 4.62 1.89
N LYS A 32 2.77 4.70 0.57
CA LYS A 32 3.36 5.73 -0.29
C LYS A 32 2.81 7.12 0.04
N TYR A 33 1.54 7.20 0.42
CA TYR A 33 0.97 8.44 0.92
C TYR A 33 1.60 8.85 2.26
N LEU A 34 1.69 7.91 3.22
CA LEU A 34 2.26 8.15 4.55
C LEU A 34 3.72 8.61 4.48
N MET A 35 4.50 8.08 3.54
CA MET A 35 5.90 8.50 3.32
C MET A 35 6.06 10.00 3.06
N LYS A 36 5.05 10.69 2.50
CA LYS A 36 5.12 12.14 2.29
C LYS A 36 5.30 12.92 3.59
N SER A 37 4.88 12.36 4.71
CA SER A 37 5.05 12.93 6.04
C SER A 37 6.41 12.58 6.67
N CYS A 38 7.16 11.65 6.09
CA CYS A 38 8.49 11.24 6.53
C CYS A 38 9.55 11.97 5.69
N LYS A 39 10.18 13.02 6.25
CA LYS A 39 11.09 13.92 5.51
C LYS A 39 12.22 13.22 4.73
N ASN A 40 12.62 12.02 5.17
CA ASN A 40 13.76 11.29 4.61
C ASN A 40 13.36 10.06 3.79
N LEU A 41 12.06 9.75 3.65
CA LEU A 41 11.59 8.59 2.90
C LEU A 41 11.05 9.01 1.53
N LYS A 42 11.71 8.55 0.47
CA LYS A 42 11.30 8.82 -0.91
C LYS A 42 11.63 7.64 -1.80
N GLY A 43 10.84 7.48 -2.87
CA GLY A 43 11.08 6.47 -3.89
C GLY A 43 9.98 5.44 -4.02
N GLY A 44 10.28 4.38 -4.76
CA GLY A 44 9.46 3.17 -4.84
C GLY A 44 9.60 2.28 -3.60
N LEU A 45 8.76 1.23 -3.52
CA LEU A 45 8.73 0.33 -2.36
C LEU A 45 10.10 -0.28 -2.02
N GLN A 46 10.88 -0.65 -3.03
CA GLN A 46 12.21 -1.24 -2.84
C GLN A 46 13.21 -0.23 -2.24
N GLU A 47 13.25 1.00 -2.77
CA GLU A 47 14.13 2.06 -2.26
C GLU A 47 13.77 2.44 -0.81
N VAL A 48 12.48 2.40 -0.47
CA VAL A 48 11.99 2.66 0.88
C VAL A 48 12.40 1.54 1.84
N ALA A 49 12.29 0.29 1.41
CA ALA A 49 12.76 -0.84 2.20
C ALA A 49 14.27 -0.73 2.49
N GLU A 50 15.07 -0.33 1.50
CA GLU A 50 16.52 -0.10 1.67
C GLU A 50 16.80 1.04 2.66
N GLN A 51 16.07 2.16 2.56
CA GLN A 51 16.19 3.29 3.50
C GLN A 51 15.76 2.93 4.94
N LEU A 52 14.89 1.93 5.09
CA LEU A 52 14.40 1.41 6.37
C LEU A 52 15.20 0.20 6.86
N GLU A 53 16.26 -0.19 6.14
CA GLU A 53 17.09 -1.36 6.43
C GLU A 53 16.29 -2.68 6.52
N LEU A 54 15.30 -2.84 5.63
CA LEU A 54 14.45 -4.02 5.55
C LEU A 54 14.94 -4.98 4.47
N GLU A 55 15.09 -6.25 4.83
CA GLU A 55 15.43 -7.31 3.88
C GLU A 55 14.17 -7.87 3.22
N ARG A 56 14.20 -7.97 1.89
CA ARG A 56 13.11 -8.57 1.10
C ARG A 56 13.15 -10.10 1.22
N ILE A 57 11.98 -10.70 1.45
CA ILE A 57 11.78 -12.14 1.35
C ILE A 57 10.99 -12.45 0.07
N GLY A 58 11.59 -13.28 -0.81
CA GLY A 58 11.00 -13.67 -2.09
C GLY A 58 11.36 -12.76 -3.26
N PRO A 59 10.86 -13.08 -4.46
CA PRO A 59 11.22 -12.37 -5.69
C PRO A 59 10.58 -10.98 -5.77
N GLN A 60 11.36 -9.99 -6.20
CA GLN A 60 10.85 -8.64 -6.50
C GLN A 60 9.83 -8.68 -7.64
N HIS A 61 8.86 -7.76 -7.61
CA HIS A 61 7.78 -7.65 -8.61
C HIS A 61 6.83 -8.86 -8.62
N GLN A 62 6.71 -9.56 -7.49
CA GLN A 62 5.63 -10.50 -7.24
C GLN A 62 4.76 -10.03 -6.08
N ALA A 63 3.44 -10.06 -6.28
CA ALA A 63 2.46 -9.54 -5.32
C ALA A 63 2.65 -10.13 -3.91
N GLY A 64 3.03 -11.40 -3.78
CA GLY A 64 3.32 -12.03 -2.49
C GLY A 64 4.49 -11.34 -1.76
N SER A 65 5.68 -11.33 -2.38
CA SER A 65 6.88 -10.68 -1.80
C SER A 65 6.67 -9.18 -1.56
N ASP A 66 6.07 -8.48 -2.51
CA ASP A 66 5.82 -7.04 -2.40
C ASP A 66 4.80 -6.70 -1.30
N SER A 67 3.78 -7.54 -1.10
CA SER A 67 2.82 -7.34 -0.01
C SER A 67 3.47 -7.51 1.37
N LEU A 68 4.36 -8.49 1.53
CA LEU A 68 5.11 -8.71 2.76
C LEU A 68 6.03 -7.52 3.03
N LEU A 69 6.79 -7.07 2.02
CA LEU A 69 7.68 -5.92 2.16
C LEU A 69 6.92 -4.63 2.49
N THR A 70 5.73 -4.44 1.91
CA THR A 70 4.84 -3.31 2.21
C THR A 70 4.39 -3.35 3.67
N GLY A 71 4.04 -4.52 4.21
CA GLY A 71 3.69 -4.69 5.62
C GLY A 71 4.85 -4.38 6.56
N MET A 72 6.05 -4.88 6.25
CA MET A 72 7.26 -4.58 7.01
C MET A 72 7.57 -3.08 7.02
N ALA A 73 7.49 -2.42 5.86
CA ALA A 73 7.69 -0.99 5.73
C ALA A 73 6.68 -0.20 6.56
N PHE A 74 5.39 -0.54 6.50
CA PHE A 74 4.36 0.11 7.31
C PHE A 74 4.66 0.05 8.81
N PHE A 75 4.97 -1.14 9.35
CA PHE A 75 5.25 -1.28 10.78
C PHE A 75 6.53 -0.56 11.19
N LYS A 76 7.59 -0.64 10.37
CA LYS A 76 8.84 0.06 10.63
C LYS A 76 8.66 1.58 10.61
N MET A 77 7.90 2.12 9.66
CA MET A 77 7.57 3.54 9.60
C MET A 77 6.74 4.02 10.80
N ARG A 78 5.87 3.17 11.34
CA ARG A 78 5.03 3.49 12.51
C ARG A 78 5.82 3.56 13.82
N GLU A 79 6.99 2.92 13.88
CA GLU A 79 7.89 2.98 15.05
C GLU A 79 8.73 4.26 15.09
N VAL A 80 8.81 5.00 13.97
CA VAL A 80 9.54 6.27 13.82
C VAL A 80 8.66 7.44 14.22
#